data_AF-A0A7X8MMQ0-F1
#
_entry.id   AF-A0A7X8MMQ0-F1
#
_cell.length_a   1.000
_cell.length_b   1.000
_cell.length_c   1.000
_cell.angle_alpha   90.00
_cell.angle_beta   90.00
_cell.angle_gamma   90.00
#
_symmetry.space_group_name_H-M   'P 1'
#
loop_
_entity.id
_entity.type
_entity.pdbx_description
1 polymer ?
#
loop_
_entity_poly.entity_id
_entity_poly.type
_entity_poly.pdbx_seq_one_letter_code
_entity_poly.pdbx_strand_id
1 'polypeptide(L)'
;MVLGSLRRYQAMDSIAHMLASPILESFYGARVGDPLGGIYALDHDFVEELAHEGPFWGETIQGYGIDFWILTRALCWNKTVCEVNLGGAVKLHSLEARNRIFRENAQTIFEAIKRDNAVWLKDRLLIKVADILSRQEAKRPDYITYPPDSLLRNYERSLENNRDLLAVIDPEGEFARLASVQPFYMDDDLWVSALLALMIQYVFDDQVDEKGIFDLLTGLYNGRVLSYITEMQAYQKCLPQGEGCQPDELLLHKMESILRRLTDVFWKHKPDLNQAWSQYQEQCRPPLIP
;
A
#
# COMPACT_ATOMS: atom_id res chain seq x y z
N MET A 1 -15.63 7.64 -14.01
CA MET A 1 -14.60 6.63 -14.26
C MET A 1 -15.11 5.23 -13.92
N VAL A 2 -14.76 4.23 -14.73
CA VAL A 2 -14.98 2.81 -14.43
C VAL A 2 -13.62 2.10 -14.32
N LEU A 3 -13.41 1.38 -13.24
CA LEU A 3 -12.24 0.56 -12.97
C LEU A 3 -12.53 -0.90 -13.33
N GLY A 4 -11.69 -1.49 -14.18
CA GLY A 4 -11.70 -2.90 -14.51
C GLY A 4 -10.88 -3.69 -13.49
N SER A 5 -11.48 -4.72 -12.93
CA SER A 5 -10.91 -5.52 -11.85
C SER A 5 -10.73 -6.96 -12.34
N LEU A 6 -9.50 -7.49 -12.29
CA LEU A 6 -9.21 -8.86 -12.74
C LEU A 6 -9.36 -9.91 -11.62
N ARG A 7 -10.14 -9.59 -10.58
CA ARG A 7 -10.33 -10.33 -9.31
C ARG A 7 -10.98 -11.72 -9.42
N ARG A 8 -10.49 -12.58 -10.30
CA ARG A 8 -10.72 -14.04 -10.19
C ARG A 8 -9.77 -14.68 -9.17
N TYR A 9 -8.63 -14.04 -8.91
CA TYR A 9 -7.67 -14.45 -7.89
C TYR A 9 -7.45 -13.30 -6.91
N GLN A 10 -7.46 -13.60 -5.60
CA GLN A 10 -7.00 -12.64 -4.61
C GLN A 10 -5.50 -12.90 -4.43
N ALA A 11 -4.67 -11.97 -4.91
CA ALA A 11 -3.23 -12.09 -4.84
C ALA A 11 -2.76 -11.89 -3.39
N MET A 12 -2.21 -12.95 -2.82
CA MET A 12 -1.82 -13.08 -1.41
C MET A 12 -0.84 -11.99 -0.93
N ASP A 13 -0.05 -11.42 -1.82
CA ASP A 13 1.04 -10.54 -1.45
C ASP A 13 0.99 -9.20 -2.20
N SER A 14 -0.18 -8.85 -2.72
CA SER A 14 -0.36 -7.67 -3.56
C SER A 14 0.05 -6.37 -2.86
N ILE A 15 0.88 -5.56 -3.54
CA ILE A 15 1.18 -4.16 -3.20
C ILE A 15 -0.13 -3.39 -2.99
N ALA A 16 -1.17 -3.72 -3.75
CA ALA A 16 -2.50 -3.15 -3.60
C ALA A 16 -3.07 -3.39 -2.20
N HIS A 17 -2.89 -4.57 -1.61
CA HIS A 17 -3.45 -4.93 -0.31
C HIS A 17 -2.61 -4.46 0.87
N MET A 18 -1.28 -4.48 0.73
CA MET A 18 -0.36 -4.11 1.81
C MET A 18 -0.11 -2.60 1.93
N LEU A 19 -0.41 -1.83 0.87
CA LEU A 19 -0.11 -0.40 0.81
C LEU A 19 -1.26 0.43 0.23
N ALA A 20 -1.62 0.24 -1.05
CA ALA A 20 -2.51 1.18 -1.72
C ALA A 20 -3.95 1.19 -1.17
N SER A 21 -4.57 0.02 -0.94
CA SER A 21 -5.97 -0.07 -0.46
C SER A 21 -6.13 0.49 0.95
N PRO A 22 -5.28 0.12 1.93
CA PRO A 22 -5.37 0.74 3.27
C PRO A 22 -5.20 2.26 3.23
N ILE A 23 -4.33 2.79 2.36
CA ILE A 23 -4.13 4.24 2.21
C ILE A 23 -5.34 4.91 1.54
N LEU A 24 -5.89 4.33 0.48
CA LEU A 24 -7.11 4.86 -0.15
C LEU A 24 -8.28 4.89 0.83
N GLU A 25 -8.42 3.86 1.65
CA GLU A 25 -9.47 3.80 2.66
C GLU A 25 -9.26 4.82 3.77
N SER A 26 -8.06 4.89 4.37
CA SER A 26 -7.78 5.73 5.54
C SER A 26 -7.51 7.21 5.23
N PHE A 27 -6.96 7.54 4.05
CA PHE A 27 -6.66 8.93 3.66
C PHE A 27 -7.72 9.52 2.74
N TYR A 28 -8.18 8.76 1.75
CA TYR A 28 -9.13 9.27 0.76
C TYR A 28 -10.58 8.90 1.06
N GLY A 29 -10.81 8.02 2.05
CA GLY A 29 -12.14 7.55 2.41
C GLY A 29 -12.75 6.73 1.28
N ALA A 30 -11.96 5.94 0.56
CA ALA A 30 -12.41 5.19 -0.60
C ALA A 30 -11.98 3.72 -0.54
N ARG A 31 -12.96 2.81 -0.57
CA ARG A 31 -12.71 1.37 -0.72
C ARG A 31 -12.88 1.00 -2.19
N VAL A 32 -11.76 0.68 -2.83
CA VAL A 32 -11.66 0.28 -4.24
C VAL A 32 -11.07 -1.12 -4.30
N GLY A 33 -11.56 -1.92 -5.23
CA GLY A 33 -11.19 -3.30 -5.26
C GLY A 33 -9.75 -3.57 -5.72
N ASP A 34 -9.42 -3.14 -6.92
CA ASP A 34 -8.12 -3.37 -7.53
C ASP A 34 -7.47 -2.03 -7.89
N PRO A 35 -6.95 -1.29 -6.90
CA PRO A 35 -6.48 0.08 -7.12
C PRO A 35 -5.28 0.19 -8.06
N LEU A 36 -4.60 -0.93 -8.34
CA LEU A 36 -3.41 -1.03 -9.18
C LEU A 36 -3.64 -2.02 -10.36
N GLY A 37 -4.88 -2.13 -10.82
CA GLY A 37 -5.31 -3.13 -11.82
C GLY A 37 -4.97 -2.77 -13.27
N GLY A 38 -4.63 -1.50 -13.56
CA GLY A 38 -4.20 -1.05 -14.89
C GLY A 38 -5.29 -1.00 -15.98
N ILE A 39 -6.57 -1.22 -15.63
CA ILE A 39 -7.69 -1.20 -16.59
C ILE A 39 -8.69 -0.12 -16.19
N TYR A 40 -8.86 0.88 -17.04
CA TYR A 40 -9.74 2.02 -16.80
C TYR A 40 -10.56 2.39 -18.04
N ALA A 41 -11.81 2.78 -17.82
CA ALA A 41 -12.58 3.56 -18.78
C ALA A 41 -12.86 4.94 -18.18
N LEU A 42 -12.40 5.97 -18.88
CA LEU A 42 -12.44 7.36 -18.47
C LEU A 42 -13.37 8.13 -19.40
N ASP A 43 -14.13 9.08 -18.86
CA ASP A 43 -14.85 10.03 -19.69
C ASP A 43 -13.87 11.06 -20.28
N HIS A 44 -14.29 11.70 -21.37
CA HIS A 44 -13.45 12.63 -22.12
C HIS A 44 -12.94 13.78 -21.23
N ASP A 45 -13.83 14.40 -20.46
CA ASP A 45 -13.51 15.57 -19.65
C ASP A 45 -12.49 15.22 -18.55
N PHE A 46 -12.60 14.04 -17.94
CA PHE A 46 -11.63 13.56 -16.96
C PHE A 46 -10.26 13.27 -17.60
N VAL A 47 -10.21 12.79 -18.85
CA VAL A 47 -8.93 12.64 -19.57
C VAL A 47 -8.28 14.01 -19.82
N GLU A 48 -9.04 15.03 -20.19
CA GLU A 48 -8.51 16.39 -20.37
C GLU A 48 -7.95 16.96 -19.05
N GLU A 49 -8.68 16.80 -17.94
CA GLU A 49 -8.23 17.23 -16.62
C GLU A 49 -6.93 16.50 -16.19
N LEU A 50 -6.86 15.19 -16.38
CA LEU A 50 -5.65 14.39 -16.11
C LEU A 50 -4.48 14.84 -16.98
N ALA A 51 -4.71 15.06 -18.28
CA ALA A 51 -3.67 15.51 -19.20
C ALA A 51 -3.15 16.92 -18.85
N HIS A 52 -4.04 17.78 -18.34
CA HIS A 52 -3.66 19.10 -17.85
C HIS A 52 -2.81 19.03 -16.57
N GLU A 53 -3.14 18.12 -15.64
CA GLU A 53 -2.43 18.02 -14.37
C GLU A 53 -1.13 17.21 -14.45
N GLY A 54 -1.08 16.16 -15.28
CA GLY A 54 0.05 15.22 -15.38
C GLY A 54 1.44 15.86 -15.45
N PRO A 55 1.67 16.93 -16.24
CA PRO A 55 2.97 17.59 -16.31
C PRO A 55 3.49 18.13 -14.96
N PHE A 56 2.62 18.49 -14.02
CA PHE A 56 3.01 18.97 -12.69
C PHE A 56 3.49 17.84 -11.76
N TRP A 57 3.27 16.59 -12.14
CA TRP A 57 3.68 15.41 -11.37
C TRP A 57 5.05 14.86 -11.80
N GLY A 58 5.50 15.17 -13.02
CA GLY A 58 6.81 14.77 -13.51
C GLY A 58 7.01 13.25 -13.55
N GLU A 59 8.15 12.78 -13.06
CA GLU A 59 8.51 11.36 -13.10
C GLU A 59 7.75 10.50 -12.08
N THR A 60 7.14 11.11 -11.06
CA THR A 60 6.48 10.37 -9.96
C THR A 60 5.26 9.57 -10.40
N ILE A 61 4.65 9.89 -11.54
CA ILE A 61 3.47 9.18 -12.07
C ILE A 61 3.80 8.30 -13.28
N GLN A 62 5.08 8.18 -13.64
CA GLN A 62 5.52 7.30 -14.71
C GLN A 62 5.51 5.82 -14.24
N GLY A 63 5.51 4.90 -15.20
CA GLY A 63 5.59 3.47 -14.92
C GLY A 63 4.39 2.98 -14.11
N TYR A 64 4.65 2.29 -12.99
CA TYR A 64 3.62 1.68 -12.16
C TYR A 64 2.91 2.64 -11.21
N GLY A 65 3.32 3.91 -11.16
CA GLY A 65 2.70 4.94 -10.33
C GLY A 65 1.36 5.48 -10.86
N ILE A 66 1.12 5.33 -12.16
CA ILE A 66 0.01 5.96 -12.86
C ILE A 66 -1.37 5.56 -12.30
N ASP A 67 -1.53 4.30 -11.89
CA ASP A 67 -2.79 3.73 -11.44
C ASP A 67 -3.28 4.40 -10.14
N PHE A 68 -2.39 4.52 -9.17
CA PHE A 68 -2.68 5.19 -7.90
C PHE A 68 -2.96 6.68 -8.12
N TRP A 69 -2.20 7.32 -9.00
CA TRP A 69 -2.41 8.72 -9.35
C TRP A 69 -3.79 8.96 -9.97
N ILE A 70 -4.16 8.25 -11.03
CA ILE A 70 -5.49 8.39 -11.67
C ILE A 70 -6.60 8.22 -10.63
N LEU A 71 -6.47 7.22 -9.75
CA LEU A 71 -7.47 6.95 -8.74
C LEU A 71 -7.58 8.06 -7.70
N THR A 72 -6.46 8.56 -7.18
CA THR A 72 -6.48 9.71 -6.24
C THR A 72 -7.03 10.97 -6.90
N ARG A 73 -6.71 11.25 -8.17
CA ARG A 73 -7.31 12.39 -8.90
C ARG A 73 -8.83 12.28 -8.99
N ALA A 74 -9.34 11.09 -9.35
CA ALA A 74 -10.78 10.84 -9.39
C ALA A 74 -11.43 11.09 -8.02
N LEU A 75 -10.79 10.66 -6.94
CA LEU A 75 -11.31 10.83 -5.57
C LEU A 75 -11.23 12.29 -5.10
N CYS A 76 -10.12 12.98 -5.35
CA CYS A 76 -9.89 14.38 -4.98
C CYS A 76 -10.82 15.33 -5.74
N TRP A 77 -11.10 15.05 -7.01
CA TRP A 77 -12.05 15.81 -7.84
C TRP A 77 -13.49 15.32 -7.73
N ASN A 78 -13.77 14.43 -6.79
CA ASN A 78 -15.12 13.94 -6.50
C ASN A 78 -15.83 13.34 -7.73
N LYS A 79 -15.07 12.68 -8.62
CA LYS A 79 -15.60 11.94 -9.76
C LYS A 79 -16.31 10.68 -9.26
N THR A 80 -17.33 10.24 -10.01
CA THR A 80 -17.97 8.95 -9.75
C THR A 80 -17.04 7.81 -10.18
N VAL A 81 -16.82 6.87 -9.27
CA VAL A 81 -15.97 5.68 -9.49
C VAL A 81 -16.85 4.44 -9.39
N CYS A 82 -16.88 3.67 -10.47
CA CYS A 82 -17.54 2.36 -10.51
C CYS A 82 -16.49 1.26 -10.73
N GLU A 83 -16.71 0.06 -10.20
CA GLU A 83 -15.87 -1.12 -10.42
C GLU A 83 -16.63 -2.18 -11.22
N VAL A 84 -15.96 -2.77 -12.21
CA VAL A 84 -16.46 -3.90 -12.99
C VAL A 84 -15.47 -5.05 -12.85
N ASN A 85 -15.95 -6.20 -12.37
CA ASN A 85 -15.14 -7.42 -12.37
C ASN A 85 -15.14 -8.04 -13.77
N LEU A 86 -13.97 -8.06 -14.41
CA LEU A 86 -13.78 -8.61 -15.75
C LEU A 86 -13.38 -10.09 -15.73
N GLY A 87 -12.96 -10.61 -14.57
CA GLY A 87 -12.33 -11.92 -14.44
C GLY A 87 -10.95 -11.97 -15.13
N GLY A 88 -9.99 -12.66 -14.54
CA GLY A 88 -8.65 -12.74 -15.13
C GLY A 88 -7.64 -13.43 -14.24
N ALA A 89 -6.41 -13.59 -14.74
CA ALA A 89 -5.28 -14.07 -13.94
C ALA A 89 -4.37 -12.89 -13.60
N VAL A 90 -3.81 -12.90 -12.39
CA VAL A 90 -2.82 -11.91 -11.97
C VAL A 90 -1.50 -12.19 -12.69
N LYS A 91 -0.82 -11.14 -13.15
CA LYS A 91 0.50 -11.28 -13.76
C LYS A 91 1.53 -11.57 -12.66
N LEU A 92 2.29 -12.63 -12.85
CA LEU A 92 3.41 -12.97 -11.97
C LEU A 92 4.62 -12.11 -12.33
N HIS A 93 5.26 -11.55 -11.32
CA HIS A 93 6.48 -10.77 -11.44
C HIS A 93 7.63 -11.47 -10.71
N SER A 94 8.87 -11.31 -11.19
CA SER A 94 10.05 -11.71 -10.41
C SER A 94 10.14 -10.85 -9.13
N LEU A 95 10.88 -11.32 -8.12
CA LEU A 95 11.06 -10.55 -6.88
C LEU A 95 11.69 -9.17 -7.16
N GLU A 96 12.67 -9.12 -8.07
CA GLU A 96 13.30 -7.88 -8.51
C GLU A 96 12.31 -6.93 -9.18
N ALA A 97 11.52 -7.43 -10.13
CA ALA A 97 10.50 -6.62 -10.80
C ALA A 97 9.46 -6.11 -9.79
N ARG A 98 9.06 -6.94 -8.83
CA ARG A 98 8.12 -6.56 -7.78
C ARG A 98 8.67 -5.48 -6.85
N ASN A 99 9.93 -5.59 -6.43
CA ASN A 99 10.57 -4.55 -5.62
C ASN A 99 10.60 -3.21 -6.37
N ARG A 100 10.87 -3.24 -7.67
CA ARG A 100 10.77 -2.05 -8.52
C ARG A 100 9.33 -1.50 -8.59
N ILE A 101 8.33 -2.36 -8.84
CA ILE A 101 6.91 -1.97 -8.90
C ILE A 101 6.48 -1.34 -7.57
N PHE A 102 6.86 -1.95 -6.45
CA PHE A 102 6.58 -1.44 -5.11
C PHE A 102 7.21 -0.06 -4.91
N ARG A 103 8.48 0.10 -5.27
CA ARG A 103 9.21 1.37 -5.14
C ARG A 103 8.53 2.49 -5.91
N GLU A 104 8.19 2.26 -7.18
CA GLU A 104 7.50 3.24 -8.03
C GLU A 104 6.14 3.63 -7.43
N ASN A 105 5.35 2.64 -6.98
CA ASN A 105 4.07 2.90 -6.33
C ASN A 105 4.22 3.67 -5.01
N ALA A 106 5.15 3.28 -4.16
CA ALA A 106 5.40 3.94 -2.88
C ALA A 106 5.77 5.42 -3.07
N GLN A 107 6.58 5.71 -4.09
CA GLN A 107 6.94 7.08 -4.45
C GLN A 107 5.71 7.90 -4.87
N THR A 108 4.87 7.37 -5.76
CA THR A 108 3.64 8.05 -6.17
C THR A 108 2.68 8.26 -5.01
N ILE A 109 2.57 7.26 -4.13
CA ILE A 109 1.71 7.32 -2.93
C ILE A 109 2.19 8.42 -1.99
N PHE A 110 3.48 8.49 -1.70
CA PHE A 110 4.05 9.52 -0.83
C PHE A 110 3.84 10.92 -1.42
N GLU A 111 4.10 11.09 -2.71
CA GLU A 111 3.88 12.38 -3.39
C GLU A 111 2.39 12.76 -3.41
N ALA A 112 1.49 11.79 -3.59
CA ALA A 112 0.05 12.04 -3.55
C ALA A 112 -0.41 12.48 -2.17
N ILE A 113 0.04 11.81 -1.11
CA ILE A 113 -0.29 12.20 0.27
C ILE A 113 0.28 13.59 0.58
N LYS A 114 1.51 13.89 0.14
CA LYS A 114 2.11 15.22 0.29
C LYS A 114 1.24 16.32 -0.33
N ARG A 115 0.83 16.14 -1.59
CA ARG A 115 0.04 17.12 -2.36
C ARG A 115 -1.40 17.24 -1.89
N ASP A 116 -2.02 16.13 -1.50
CA ASP A 116 -3.44 16.06 -1.16
C ASP A 116 -3.73 16.29 0.32
N ASN A 117 -2.80 16.86 1.09
CA ASN A 117 -2.96 17.07 2.54
C ASN A 117 -4.25 17.81 2.90
N ALA A 118 -4.67 18.80 2.11
CA ALA A 118 -5.93 19.52 2.32
C ALA A 118 -7.20 18.64 2.14
N VAL A 119 -7.07 17.49 1.47
CA VAL A 119 -8.16 16.55 1.17
C VAL A 119 -8.30 15.50 2.27
N TRP A 120 -7.18 14.96 2.78
CA TRP A 120 -7.17 13.85 3.74
C TRP A 120 -6.98 14.26 5.20
N LEU A 121 -6.50 15.49 5.48
CA LEU A 121 -6.46 16.05 6.84
C LEU A 121 -7.86 16.42 7.36
N LYS A 122 -8.83 16.64 6.45
CA LYS A 122 -10.22 16.87 6.83
C LYS A 122 -10.82 15.58 7.40
N ASP A 123 -11.50 15.70 8.53
CA ASP A 123 -12.23 14.58 9.11
C ASP A 123 -13.28 14.06 8.12
N ARG A 124 -13.20 12.76 7.81
CA ARG A 124 -14.17 12.06 6.97
C ARG A 124 -14.89 11.03 7.82
N LEU A 125 -16.19 11.26 8.04
CA LEU A 125 -17.06 10.32 8.74
C LEU A 125 -17.60 9.21 7.83
N LEU A 126 -17.40 9.33 6.51
CA LEU A 126 -17.99 8.43 5.52
C LEU A 126 -16.91 7.82 4.63
N ILE A 127 -16.91 6.50 4.53
CA ILE A 127 -16.13 5.73 3.55
C ILE A 127 -17.01 5.53 2.31
N LYS A 128 -16.57 6.03 1.17
CA LYS A 128 -17.17 5.76 -0.14
C LYS A 128 -16.73 4.39 -0.62
N VAL A 129 -17.69 3.57 -1.05
CA VAL A 129 -17.42 2.30 -1.73
C VAL A 129 -17.76 2.52 -3.19
N ALA A 130 -16.87 2.11 -4.11
CA ALA A 130 -17.15 2.21 -5.53
C ALA A 130 -18.41 1.40 -5.89
N ASP A 131 -19.25 1.92 -6.78
CA ASP A 131 -20.44 1.19 -7.24
C ASP A 131 -19.99 -0.04 -8.05
N ILE A 132 -20.39 -1.23 -7.62
CA ILE A 132 -19.91 -2.49 -8.21
C ILE A 132 -20.95 -3.02 -9.20
N LEU A 133 -20.58 -3.10 -10.48
CA LEU A 133 -21.42 -3.70 -11.52
C LEU A 133 -21.01 -5.15 -11.78
N SER A 134 -21.90 -6.07 -11.35
CA SER A 134 -22.00 -7.50 -11.67
C SER A 134 -21.33 -8.55 -10.75
N ARG A 135 -22.04 -9.70 -10.71
CA ARG A 135 -21.98 -10.89 -9.86
C ARG A 135 -20.96 -11.93 -10.37
N GLN A 136 -19.73 -11.95 -9.87
CA GLN A 136 -18.91 -13.18 -9.92
C GLN A 136 -18.14 -13.34 -8.61
N GLU A 137 -18.51 -14.39 -7.86
CA GLU A 137 -18.04 -14.71 -6.50
C GLU A 137 -16.84 -15.67 -6.46
N ALA A 138 -16.38 -16.18 -7.61
CA ALA A 138 -15.31 -17.18 -7.62
C ALA A 138 -13.92 -16.52 -7.53
N LYS A 139 -13.60 -15.99 -6.34
CA LYS A 139 -12.22 -15.70 -5.95
C LYS A 139 -11.53 -17.03 -5.65
N ARG A 140 -10.30 -17.21 -6.11
CA ARG A 140 -9.39 -18.28 -5.65
C ARG A 140 -8.17 -17.65 -4.97
N PRO A 141 -7.61 -18.27 -3.93
CA PRO A 141 -6.33 -17.80 -3.38
C PRO A 141 -5.25 -17.93 -4.45
N ASP A 142 -4.43 -16.90 -4.62
CA ASP A 142 -3.24 -16.99 -5.48
C ASP A 142 -2.05 -17.52 -4.67
N TYR A 143 -1.33 -18.52 -5.17
CA TYR A 143 -0.20 -19.14 -4.48
C TYR A 143 1.12 -18.55 -4.96
N ILE A 144 1.29 -17.24 -4.81
CA ILE A 144 2.56 -16.62 -5.20
C ILE A 144 3.60 -16.96 -4.13
N THR A 145 4.60 -17.75 -4.52
CA THR A 145 5.67 -18.20 -3.61
C THR A 145 6.98 -17.53 -4.00
N TYR A 146 7.34 -16.46 -3.28
CA TYR A 146 8.69 -15.92 -3.32
C TYR A 146 9.57 -16.71 -2.33
N PRO A 147 10.85 -16.97 -2.65
CA PRO A 147 11.73 -17.70 -1.73
C PRO A 147 11.91 -16.91 -0.42
N PRO A 148 11.55 -17.47 0.75
CA PRO A 148 11.67 -16.78 2.04
C PRO A 148 13.06 -16.20 2.30
N ASP A 149 14.11 -16.95 1.98
CA ASP A 149 15.50 -16.50 2.17
C ASP A 149 15.86 -15.29 1.32
N SER A 150 15.24 -15.14 0.13
CA SER A 150 15.49 -13.97 -0.73
C SER A 150 14.80 -12.72 -0.19
N LEU A 151 13.60 -12.88 0.39
CA LEU A 151 12.90 -11.80 1.07
C LEU A 151 13.69 -11.34 2.30
N LEU A 152 14.16 -12.28 3.14
CA LEU A 152 14.95 -11.99 4.33
C LEU A 152 16.26 -11.28 3.97
N ARG A 153 16.99 -11.77 2.96
CA ARG A 153 18.23 -11.11 2.50
C ARG A 153 18.01 -9.69 2.00
N ASN A 154 16.91 -9.44 1.27
CA ASN A 154 16.58 -8.08 0.81
C ASN A 154 16.24 -7.16 1.98
N TYR A 155 15.49 -7.68 2.96
CA TYR A 155 15.18 -6.99 4.20
C TYR A 155 16.46 -6.60 4.96
N GLU A 156 17.32 -7.57 5.29
CA GLU A 156 18.57 -7.35 6.03
C GLU A 156 19.50 -6.36 5.31
N ARG A 157 19.71 -6.54 4.01
CA ARG A 157 20.55 -5.66 3.20
C ARG A 157 20.06 -4.21 3.25
N SER A 158 18.75 -4.01 3.18
CA SER A 158 18.19 -2.67 3.18
C SER A 158 18.28 -2.02 4.56
N LEU A 159 18.13 -2.77 5.65
CA LEU A 159 18.43 -2.27 7.00
C LEU A 159 19.91 -1.84 7.12
N GLU A 160 20.83 -2.63 6.57
CA GLU A 160 22.26 -2.34 6.61
C GLU A 160 22.66 -1.11 5.78
N ASN A 161 22.03 -0.91 4.62
CA ASN A 161 22.32 0.21 3.73
C ASN A 161 21.80 1.54 4.27
N ASN A 162 20.73 1.52 5.07
CA ASN A 162 20.01 2.72 5.52
C ASN A 162 20.05 2.90 7.04
N ARG A 163 21.18 2.57 7.69
CA ARG A 163 21.33 2.58 9.16
C ARG A 163 20.98 3.92 9.80
N ASP A 164 21.37 5.03 9.18
CA ASP A 164 21.13 6.37 9.72
C ASP A 164 19.63 6.68 9.73
N LEU A 165 18.93 6.37 8.63
CA LEU A 165 17.48 6.51 8.54
C LEU A 165 16.74 5.53 9.46
N LEU A 166 17.24 4.30 9.58
CA LEU A 166 16.69 3.29 10.47
C LEU A 166 16.77 3.73 11.93
N ALA A 167 17.87 4.36 12.35
CA ALA A 167 18.04 4.86 13.71
C ALA A 167 17.02 5.96 14.08
N VAL A 168 16.48 6.67 13.09
CA VAL A 168 15.43 7.68 13.29
C VAL A 168 14.06 7.02 13.50
N ILE A 169 13.72 6.02 12.69
CA ILE A 169 12.38 5.41 12.68
C ILE A 169 12.22 4.21 13.63
N ASP A 170 13.33 3.59 14.04
CA ASP A 170 13.39 2.42 14.91
C ASP A 170 14.53 2.56 15.94
N PRO A 171 14.43 3.52 16.87
CA PRO A 171 15.46 3.77 17.87
C PRO A 171 15.65 2.58 18.82
N GLU A 172 14.62 1.76 19.00
CA GLU A 172 14.67 0.57 19.84
C GLU A 172 15.31 -0.62 19.13
N GLY A 173 15.45 -0.59 17.80
CA GLY A 173 16.08 -1.66 17.01
C GLY A 173 15.24 -2.92 16.88
N GLU A 174 13.91 -2.79 16.81
CA GLU A 174 12.99 -3.89 16.58
C GLU A 174 13.20 -4.57 15.24
N PHE A 175 13.42 -3.81 14.16
CA PHE A 175 13.62 -4.38 12.82
C PHE A 175 14.88 -5.25 12.76
N ALA A 176 15.97 -4.80 13.38
CA ALA A 176 17.20 -5.56 13.46
C ALA A 176 17.02 -6.85 14.29
N ARG A 177 16.26 -6.80 15.39
CA ARG A 177 15.93 -8.00 16.20
C ARG A 177 15.11 -9.01 15.40
N LEU A 178 14.12 -8.56 14.63
CA LEU A 178 13.24 -9.42 13.86
C LEU A 178 13.97 -10.29 12.83
N ALA A 179 15.07 -9.80 12.24
CA ALA A 179 15.88 -10.57 11.30
C ALA A 179 16.36 -11.92 11.88
N SER A 180 16.58 -11.98 13.19
CA SER A 180 17.10 -13.17 13.88
C SER A 180 16.01 -14.09 14.45
N VAL A 181 14.73 -13.71 14.40
CA VAL A 181 13.63 -14.48 15.01
C VAL A 181 13.03 -15.46 13.99
N GLN A 182 12.79 -16.71 14.44
CA GLN A 182 12.12 -17.73 13.64
C GLN A 182 10.95 -18.35 14.43
N PRO A 183 9.74 -18.45 13.84
CA PRO A 183 9.40 -18.00 12.49
C PRO A 183 9.39 -16.46 12.39
N PHE A 184 9.80 -15.92 11.24
CA PHE A 184 9.78 -14.46 11.01
C PHE A 184 8.34 -13.94 11.00
N TYR A 185 8.05 -12.99 11.89
CA TYR A 185 6.76 -12.32 11.96
C TYR A 185 6.98 -10.82 12.25
N MET A 186 6.51 -9.97 11.35
CA MET A 186 6.51 -8.52 11.49
C MET A 186 5.09 -8.07 11.82
N ASP A 187 4.96 -7.43 12.99
CA ASP A 187 3.68 -6.94 13.47
C ASP A 187 3.09 -5.85 12.55
N ASP A 188 1.76 -5.80 12.48
CA ASP A 188 1.03 -4.84 11.65
C ASP A 188 1.27 -3.40 12.14
N ASP A 189 1.31 -3.16 13.46
CA ASP A 189 1.61 -1.84 14.04
C ASP A 189 3.04 -1.40 13.70
N LEU A 190 4.01 -2.30 13.77
CA LEU A 190 5.40 -1.99 13.43
C LEU A 190 5.58 -1.59 11.95
N TRP A 191 4.93 -2.33 11.04
CA TRP A 191 4.93 -2.01 9.61
C TRP A 191 4.31 -0.62 9.34
N VAL A 192 3.13 -0.37 9.88
CA VAL A 192 2.41 0.89 9.63
C VAL A 192 3.14 2.07 10.26
N SER A 193 3.66 1.92 11.49
CA SER A 193 4.41 2.98 12.17
C SER A 193 5.64 3.39 11.36
N ALA A 194 6.41 2.42 10.85
CA ALA A 194 7.60 2.71 10.05
C ALA A 194 7.25 3.33 8.68
N LEU A 195 6.19 2.85 8.02
CA LEU A 195 5.70 3.46 6.77
C LEU A 195 5.35 4.93 6.98
N LEU A 196 4.60 5.25 8.04
CA LEU A 196 4.17 6.61 8.35
C LEU A 196 5.34 7.49 8.82
N ALA A 197 6.27 6.94 9.60
CA ALA A 197 7.49 7.66 9.99
C ALA A 197 8.35 8.02 8.78
N LEU A 198 8.57 7.07 7.86
CA LEU A 198 9.28 7.31 6.60
C LEU A 198 8.56 8.34 5.72
N MET A 199 7.23 8.34 5.72
CA MET A 199 6.43 9.34 5.02
C MET A 199 6.62 10.75 5.60
N ILE A 200 6.67 10.88 6.93
CA ILE A 200 6.97 12.16 7.58
C ILE A 200 8.38 12.64 7.21
N GLN A 201 9.39 11.75 7.24
CA GLN A 201 10.75 12.10 6.81
C GLN A 201 10.76 12.57 5.34
N TYR A 202 10.12 11.82 4.43
CA TYR A 202 10.02 12.19 3.02
C TYR A 202 9.41 13.58 2.78
N VAL A 203 8.41 13.94 3.58
CA VAL A 203 7.61 15.16 3.35
C VAL A 203 8.26 16.39 3.95
N PHE A 204 8.87 16.26 5.13
CA PHE A 204 9.28 17.39 5.96
C PHE A 204 10.79 17.53 6.16
N ASP A 205 11.60 16.53 5.81
CA ASP A 205 13.05 16.65 5.82
C ASP A 205 13.58 16.87 4.40
N ASP A 206 13.86 18.14 4.07
CA ASP A 206 14.41 18.52 2.76
C ASP A 206 15.84 17.99 2.50
N GLN A 207 16.52 17.45 3.51
CA GLN A 207 17.88 16.89 3.39
C GLN A 207 17.90 15.36 3.36
N VAL A 208 16.74 14.72 3.47
CA VAL A 208 16.67 13.26 3.53
C VAL A 208 17.08 12.63 2.20
N ASP A 209 17.77 11.49 2.26
CA ASP A 209 18.03 10.70 1.07
C ASP A 209 16.73 9.99 0.62
N GLU A 210 16.02 10.58 -0.35
CA GLU A 210 14.83 9.99 -0.95
C GLU A 210 15.09 8.56 -1.47
N LYS A 211 16.28 8.30 -2.01
CA LYS A 211 16.62 6.96 -2.50
C LYS A 211 16.72 5.98 -1.35
N GLY A 212 17.31 6.40 -0.24
CA GLY A 212 17.40 5.64 1.01
C GLY A 212 16.03 5.36 1.63
N ILE A 213 15.10 6.33 1.63
CA ILE A 213 13.72 6.12 2.09
C ILE A 213 13.06 4.99 1.32
N PHE A 214 13.09 5.05 -0.01
CA PHE A 214 12.39 4.05 -0.81
C PHE A 214 13.13 2.72 -0.88
N ASP A 215 14.46 2.69 -0.69
CA ASP A 215 15.21 1.44 -0.49
C ASP A 215 14.77 0.79 0.82
N LEU A 216 14.86 1.51 1.94
CA LEU A 216 14.47 1.04 3.27
C LEU A 216 13.02 0.55 3.29
N LEU A 217 12.09 1.34 2.76
CA LEU A 217 10.68 0.97 2.68
C LEU A 217 10.46 -0.31 1.85
N THR A 218 11.22 -0.48 0.76
CA THR A 218 11.18 -1.70 -0.04
C THR A 218 11.71 -2.90 0.74
N GLY A 219 12.80 -2.72 1.50
CA GLY A 219 13.31 -3.74 2.42
C GLY A 219 12.28 -4.17 3.46
N LEU A 220 11.67 -3.21 4.15
CA LEU A 220 10.60 -3.45 5.13
C LEU A 220 9.41 -4.17 4.50
N TYR A 221 9.03 -3.80 3.26
CA TYR A 221 8.00 -4.51 2.51
C TYR A 221 8.37 -5.97 2.24
N ASN A 222 9.63 -6.29 1.91
CA ASN A 222 10.07 -7.68 1.77
C ASN A 222 9.89 -8.46 3.09
N GLY A 223 10.23 -7.86 4.23
CA GLY A 223 9.96 -8.42 5.55
C GLY A 223 8.46 -8.63 5.81
N ARG A 224 7.62 -7.64 5.46
CA ARG A 224 6.17 -7.75 5.59
C ARG A 224 5.58 -8.89 4.75
N VAL A 225 6.07 -9.06 3.52
CA VAL A 225 5.69 -10.18 2.65
C VAL A 225 6.13 -11.51 3.24
N LEU A 226 7.33 -11.60 3.80
CA LEU A 226 7.81 -12.78 4.49
C LEU A 226 6.91 -13.15 5.69
N SER A 227 6.58 -12.16 6.53
CA SER A 227 5.64 -12.34 7.65
C SER A 227 4.29 -12.88 7.20
N TYR A 228 3.76 -12.31 6.11
CA TYR A 228 2.49 -12.76 5.53
C TYR A 228 2.56 -14.21 5.04
N ILE A 229 3.64 -14.58 4.32
CA ILE A 229 3.86 -15.95 3.85
C ILE A 229 3.89 -16.93 5.04
N THR A 230 4.62 -16.57 6.10
CA THR A 230 4.67 -17.35 7.35
C THR A 230 3.28 -17.54 7.95
N GLU A 231 2.48 -16.48 8.10
CA GLU A 231 1.14 -16.53 8.66
C GLU A 231 0.20 -17.42 7.82
N MET A 232 0.26 -17.31 6.49
CA MET A 232 -0.56 -18.12 5.59
C MET A 232 -0.15 -19.59 5.58
N GLN A 233 1.15 -19.89 5.59
CA GLN A 233 1.64 -21.28 5.69
C GLN A 233 1.25 -21.93 7.02
N ALA A 234 1.31 -21.18 8.13
CA ALA A 234 0.85 -21.65 9.42
C ALA A 234 -0.66 -21.95 9.41
N TYR A 235 -1.46 -21.06 8.82
CA TYR A 235 -2.91 -21.26 8.71
C TYR A 235 -3.27 -22.45 7.81
N GLN A 236 -2.61 -22.60 6.65
CA GLN A 236 -2.80 -23.72 5.72
C GLN A 236 -2.58 -25.08 6.40
N LYS A 237 -1.57 -25.20 7.28
CA LYS A 237 -1.30 -26.42 8.04
C LYS A 237 -2.42 -26.79 9.02
N CYS A 238 -3.22 -25.83 9.45
CA CYS A 238 -4.33 -26.03 10.38
C CYS A 238 -5.68 -26.27 9.68
N LEU A 239 -5.74 -26.22 8.35
CA LEU A 239 -7.00 -26.41 7.62
C LEU A 239 -7.50 -27.86 7.72
N PRO A 240 -8.83 -28.06 7.86
CA PRO A 240 -9.40 -29.40 7.90
C PRO A 240 -9.20 -30.12 6.57
N GLN A 241 -8.76 -31.38 6.63
CA GLN A 241 -8.67 -32.27 5.47
C GLN A 241 -9.83 -33.27 5.49
N GLY A 242 -10.69 -33.26 4.46
CA GLY A 242 -11.84 -34.15 4.36
C GLY A 242 -12.78 -33.83 3.20
N GLU A 243 -13.67 -34.77 2.86
CA GLU A 243 -14.70 -34.59 1.83
C GLU A 243 -15.70 -33.49 2.24
N GLY A 244 -15.93 -32.52 1.36
CA GLY A 244 -16.83 -31.38 1.60
C GLY A 244 -16.18 -30.12 2.19
N CYS A 245 -14.88 -30.16 2.51
CA CYS A 245 -14.16 -28.97 2.94
C CYS A 245 -13.91 -28.01 1.75
N GLN A 246 -14.13 -26.71 1.94
CA GLN A 246 -13.81 -25.66 0.96
C GLN A 246 -12.55 -24.89 1.42
N PRO A 247 -11.34 -25.46 1.31
CA PRO A 247 -10.11 -24.84 1.83
C PRO A 247 -9.81 -23.49 1.17
N ASP A 248 -10.17 -23.32 -0.11
CA ASP A 248 -10.00 -22.06 -0.83
C ASP A 248 -10.83 -20.93 -0.20
N GLU A 249 -12.07 -21.21 0.23
CA GLU A 249 -12.95 -20.24 0.89
C GLU A 249 -12.39 -19.81 2.25
N LEU A 250 -11.92 -20.76 3.05
CA LEU A 250 -11.27 -20.48 4.33
C LEU A 250 -10.00 -19.65 4.17
N LEU A 251 -9.19 -19.94 3.14
CA LEU A 251 -8.02 -19.14 2.81
C LEU A 251 -8.41 -17.71 2.45
N LEU A 252 -9.41 -17.51 1.59
CA LEU A 252 -9.88 -16.19 1.22
C LEU A 252 -10.38 -15.39 2.43
N HIS A 253 -11.13 -16.01 3.33
CA HIS A 253 -11.56 -15.36 4.57
C HIS A 253 -10.37 -14.98 5.47
N LYS A 254 -9.35 -15.83 5.56
CA LYS A 254 -8.12 -15.48 6.28
C LYS A 254 -7.41 -14.29 5.65
N MET A 255 -7.34 -14.23 4.32
CA MET A 255 -6.74 -13.12 3.58
C MET A 255 -7.50 -11.81 3.79
N GLU A 256 -8.84 -11.85 3.72
CA GLU A 256 -9.69 -10.70 4.01
C GLU A 256 -9.56 -10.25 5.47
N SER A 257 -9.41 -11.18 6.40
CA SER A 257 -9.15 -10.88 7.81
C SER A 257 -7.81 -10.18 8.01
N ILE A 258 -6.74 -10.61 7.33
CA ILE A 258 -5.42 -9.94 7.41
C ILE A 258 -5.51 -8.53 6.83
N LEU A 259 -6.16 -8.36 5.67
CA LEU A 259 -6.35 -7.04 5.05
C LEU A 259 -7.15 -6.10 5.96
N ARG A 260 -8.23 -6.59 6.58
CA ARG A 260 -9.03 -5.81 7.52
C ARG A 260 -8.21 -5.39 8.73
N ARG A 261 -7.50 -6.34 9.35
CA ARG A 261 -6.62 -6.07 10.50
C ARG A 261 -5.59 -4.99 10.16
N LEU A 262 -4.93 -5.09 9.01
CA LEU A 262 -3.98 -4.08 8.54
C LEU A 262 -4.65 -2.71 8.36
N THR A 263 -5.83 -2.68 7.73
CA THR A 263 -6.58 -1.43 7.52
C THR A 263 -7.00 -0.79 8.84
N ASP A 264 -7.40 -1.58 9.83
CA ASP A 264 -7.74 -1.10 11.17
C ASP A 264 -6.52 -0.46 11.87
N VAL A 265 -5.32 -1.02 11.66
CA VAL A 265 -4.07 -0.40 12.15
C VAL A 265 -3.81 0.95 11.46
N PHE A 266 -4.00 1.07 10.14
CA PHE A 266 -3.92 2.38 9.48
C PHE A 266 -4.89 3.40 10.08
N TRP A 267 -6.14 3.01 10.34
CA TRP A 267 -7.12 3.87 11.01
C TRP A 267 -6.71 4.26 12.42
N LYS A 268 -6.15 3.32 13.19
CA LYS A 268 -5.64 3.57 14.55
C LYS A 268 -4.53 4.61 14.56
N HIS A 269 -3.60 4.56 13.60
CA HIS A 269 -2.45 5.48 13.50
C HIS A 269 -2.80 6.83 12.85
N LYS A 270 -3.93 6.92 12.14
CA LYS A 270 -4.31 8.12 11.38
C LYS A 270 -4.43 9.41 12.23
N PRO A 271 -5.01 9.41 13.45
CA PRO A 271 -5.08 10.60 14.29
C PRO A 271 -3.70 11.11 14.71
N ASP A 272 -2.80 10.20 15.10
CA ASP A 272 -1.43 10.55 15.52
C ASP A 272 -0.65 11.14 14.34
N LEU A 273 -0.82 10.56 13.14
CA LEU A 273 -0.26 11.13 11.91
C LEU A 273 -0.82 12.54 11.63
N ASN A 274 -2.14 12.76 11.75
CA ASN A 274 -2.74 14.08 11.53
C ASN A 274 -2.14 15.13 12.48
N GLN A 275 -1.94 14.75 13.75
CA GLN A 275 -1.35 15.63 14.74
C GLN A 275 0.11 15.95 14.40
N ALA A 276 0.93 14.93 14.13
CA ALA A 276 2.33 15.11 13.74
C ALA A 276 2.45 15.97 12.48
N TRP A 277 1.66 15.66 11.44
CA TRP A 277 1.65 16.40 10.18
C TRP A 277 1.31 17.88 10.38
N SER A 278 0.32 18.18 11.22
CA SER A 278 -0.06 19.56 11.52
C SER A 278 1.07 20.31 12.24
N GLN A 279 1.74 19.65 13.20
CA GLN A 279 2.88 20.23 13.92
C GLN A 279 4.05 20.53 12.98
N TYR A 280 4.43 19.58 12.10
CA TYR A 280 5.49 19.81 11.13
C TYR A 280 5.13 20.90 10.11
N GLN A 281 3.88 20.95 9.63
CA GLN A 281 3.43 22.02 8.74
C GLN A 281 3.54 23.40 9.40
N GLU A 282 3.29 23.54 10.69
CA GLU A 282 3.47 24.82 11.40
C GLU A 282 4.95 25.19 11.53
N GLN A 283 5.83 24.23 11.80
CA GLN A 283 7.26 24.45 11.95
C GLN A 283 7.94 24.81 10.63
N CYS A 284 7.51 24.20 9.52
CA CYS A 284 8.05 24.42 8.19
C CYS A 284 7.42 25.61 7.43
N ARG A 285 6.44 26.32 8.02
CA ARG A 285 5.87 27.51 7.38
C ARG A 285 6.94 28.60 7.26
N PRO A 286 7.16 29.17 6.05
CA PRO A 286 8.05 30.31 5.92
C PRO A 286 7.53 31.44 6.82
N PRO A 287 8.42 32.18 7.51
CA PRO A 287 8.00 33.29 8.34
C PRO A 287 7.18 34.26 7.50
N LEU A 288 6.00 34.66 7.99
CA LEU A 288 5.19 35.68 7.36
C LEU A 288 6.02 36.97 7.31
N ILE A 289 6.53 37.32 6.13
CA ILE A 289 7.21 38.59 5.92
C ILE A 289 6.11 39.66 5.83
N PRO A 290 6.08 40.66 6.74
CA PRO A 290 5.06 41.71 6.77
C PRO A 290 5.12 42.66 5.56
#